data_AF-A0A662AJP5-F1
#
_entry.id   AF-A0A662AJP5-F1
#
_cell.length_a   1.000
_cell.length_b   1.000
_cell.length_c   1.000
_cell.angle_alpha   90.00
_cell.angle_beta   90.00
_cell.angle_gamma   90.00
#
_symmetry.space_group_name_H-M   'P 1'
#
loop_
_entity.id
_entity.type
_entity.pdbx_description
1 polymer ?
#
loop_
_entity_poly.entity_id
_entity_poly.type
_entity_poly.pdbx_seq_one_letter_code
_entity_poly.pdbx_strand_id
1 'polypeptide(L)'
;MPKKKKFSETKVGQFLAGAAPSILGTVGDVLPDNGVFGVVKNLISKEESLPPEDKEKAMKLLEMDIVEMQEVSKRWQSDMKSDSWLSKNTRPMTLIFLTIALVLFILLDGFDISFGIDMGWIDLLKSLLITVYVAYFGSRGAEKFKSIGNNK
;
A
#
# COMPACT_ATOMS: atom_id res chain seq x y z
N MET A 1 -1.18 -9.10 -4.03
CA MET A 1 -0.66 -8.81 -2.68
C MET A 1 -0.34 -10.12 -2.00
N PRO A 2 0.86 -10.32 -1.44
CA PRO A 2 1.13 -11.53 -0.65
C PRO A 2 0.16 -11.57 0.54
N LYS A 3 -0.43 -12.73 0.79
CA LYS A 3 -1.39 -12.97 1.87
C LYS A 3 -0.70 -12.67 3.20
N LYS A 4 -1.29 -11.79 4.02
CA LYS A 4 -0.74 -11.47 5.35
C LYS A 4 -0.74 -12.75 6.19
N LYS A 5 0.43 -13.16 6.68
CA LYS A 5 0.58 -14.34 7.53
C LYS A 5 -0.12 -14.12 8.86
N LYS A 6 -0.75 -15.15 9.41
CA LYS A 6 -1.33 -15.12 10.76
C LYS A 6 -0.24 -15.26 11.82
N PHE A 7 -0.51 -14.86 13.06
CA PHE A 7 0.44 -15.02 14.16
C PHE A 7 0.86 -16.49 14.37
N SER A 8 -0.07 -17.43 14.22
CA SER A 8 0.21 -18.89 14.26
C SER A 8 1.22 -19.37 13.21
N GLU A 9 1.38 -18.64 12.11
CA GLU A 9 2.30 -18.97 11.01
C GLU A 9 3.69 -18.32 11.19
N THR A 10 3.89 -17.55 12.26
CA THR A 10 5.20 -16.96 12.62
C THR A 10 6.11 -18.01 13.26
N LYS A 11 7.42 -17.74 13.31
CA LYS A 11 8.39 -18.67 13.91
C LYS A 11 8.10 -18.86 15.39
N VAL A 12 7.70 -17.78 16.07
CA VAL A 12 7.25 -17.82 17.46
C VAL A 12 5.94 -18.57 17.61
N GLY A 13 4.97 -18.33 16.72
CA GLY A 13 3.70 -19.06 16.72
C GLY A 13 3.94 -20.57 16.64
N GLN A 14 4.74 -21.02 15.68
CA GLN A 14 5.06 -22.43 15.53
C GLN A 14 5.77 -23.02 16.75
N PHE A 15 6.63 -22.25 17.41
CA PHE A 15 7.30 -22.67 18.65
C PHE A 15 6.32 -22.76 19.83
N LEU A 16 5.45 -21.76 20.00
CA LEU A 16 4.44 -21.72 21.06
C LEU A 16 3.33 -22.75 20.84
N ALA A 17 3.09 -23.23 19.62
CA ALA A 17 2.12 -24.30 19.35
C ALA A 17 2.47 -25.60 20.10
N GLY A 18 3.78 -25.88 20.27
CA GLY A 18 4.26 -27.05 21.02
C GLY A 18 4.53 -26.76 22.50
N ALA A 19 5.05 -25.57 22.81
CA ALA A 19 5.50 -25.23 24.17
C ALA A 19 4.41 -24.61 25.06
N ALA A 20 3.49 -23.83 24.49
CA ALA A 20 2.42 -23.13 25.22
C ALA A 20 1.18 -22.91 24.32
N PRO A 21 0.40 -23.98 24.01
CA PRO A 21 -0.76 -23.89 23.14
C PRO A 21 -1.88 -22.98 23.69
N SER A 22 -1.89 -22.69 25.00
CA SER A 22 -2.72 -21.67 25.68
C SER A 22 -2.54 -20.27 25.09
N ILE A 23 -1.29 -19.86 24.87
CA ILE A 23 -0.94 -18.54 24.31
C ILE A 23 -1.39 -18.47 22.85
N LEU A 24 -1.18 -19.55 22.09
CA LEU A 24 -1.55 -19.59 20.67
C LEU A 24 -3.07 -19.66 20.45
N GLY A 25 -3.82 -20.28 21.35
CA GLY A 25 -5.28 -20.25 21.33
C GLY A 25 -5.87 -18.85 21.56
N THR A 26 -5.12 -17.97 22.21
CA THR A 26 -5.58 -16.60 22.52
C THR A 26 -5.28 -15.61 21.39
N VAL A 27 -4.15 -15.77 20.68
CA VAL A 27 -3.68 -14.80 19.68
C VAL A 27 -3.37 -15.38 18.29
N GLY A 28 -3.51 -16.69 18.08
CA GLY A 28 -3.03 -17.40 16.89
C GLY A 28 -3.75 -17.04 15.58
N ASP A 29 -5.02 -16.63 15.65
CA ASP A 29 -5.80 -16.21 14.49
C ASP A 29 -5.68 -14.73 14.15
N VAL A 30 -5.06 -13.95 15.04
CA VAL A 30 -4.90 -12.50 14.87
C VAL A 30 -3.72 -12.22 13.94
N LEU A 31 -3.81 -11.12 13.21
CA LEU A 31 -2.68 -10.64 12.42
C LEU A 31 -1.56 -10.17 13.34
N PRO A 32 -0.30 -10.53 13.06
CA PRO A 32 0.84 -10.09 13.83
C PRO A 32 0.99 -8.55 13.69
N ASP A 33 0.73 -7.83 14.78
CA ASP A 33 0.96 -6.40 14.92
C ASP A 33 1.72 -6.09 16.22
N ASN A 34 2.26 -4.88 16.32
CA ASN A 34 3.05 -4.46 17.48
C ASN A 34 2.29 -4.62 18.81
N GLY A 35 0.96 -4.60 18.81
CA GLY A 35 0.13 -4.85 20.00
C GLY A 35 0.09 -6.33 20.38
N VAL A 36 -0.13 -7.22 19.40
CA VAL A 36 -0.14 -8.68 19.57
C VAL A 36 1.22 -9.18 20.06
N PHE A 37 2.34 -8.68 19.52
CA PHE A 37 3.67 -9.04 20.03
C PHE A 37 3.90 -8.60 21.48
N GLY A 38 3.35 -7.45 21.88
CA GLY A 38 3.39 -6.99 23.28
C GLY A 38 2.58 -7.87 24.23
N VAL A 39 1.40 -8.31 23.81
CA VAL A 39 0.57 -9.26 24.58
C VAL A 39 1.29 -10.60 24.71
N VAL A 40 1.84 -11.14 23.62
CA VAL A 40 2.58 -12.41 23.63
C VAL A 40 3.81 -12.34 24.53
N LYS A 41 4.58 -11.25 24.49
CA LYS A 41 5.72 -11.03 25.40
C LYS A 41 5.31 -11.14 26.87
N ASN A 42 4.17 -10.53 27.21
CA ASN A 42 3.63 -10.55 28.58
C ASN A 42 3.11 -11.93 28.98
N LEU A 43 2.50 -12.67 28.06
CA LEU A 43 2.02 -14.04 28.29
C LEU A 43 3.19 -15.01 28.50
N ILE A 44 4.20 -14.99 27.61
CA ILE A 44 5.44 -15.79 27.77
C ILE A 44 6.13 -15.46 29.10
N SER A 45 6.13 -14.19 29.52
CA SER A 45 6.73 -13.76 30.78
C SER A 45 5.98 -14.27 32.01
N LYS A 46 4.67 -14.49 31.91
CA LYS A 46 3.80 -14.94 33.02
C LYS A 46 3.55 -16.45 33.04
N GLU A 47 3.86 -17.17 31.97
CA GLU A 47 3.73 -18.63 31.95
C GLU A 47 4.78 -19.26 32.88
N GLU A 48 4.33 -19.94 33.93
CA GLU A 48 5.17 -20.67 34.89
C GLU A 48 5.45 -22.11 34.44
N SER A 49 4.66 -22.65 33.51
CA SER A 49 4.79 -24.01 32.96
C SER A 49 5.89 -24.14 31.90
N LEU A 50 6.46 -23.03 31.43
CA LEU A 50 7.55 -23.02 30.45
C LEU A 50 8.91 -23.17 31.14
N PRO A 51 9.74 -24.16 30.75
CA PRO A 51 11.12 -24.24 31.18
C PRO A 51 11.87 -22.92 30.90
N PRO A 52 12.83 -22.53 31.75
CA PRO A 52 13.58 -21.28 31.57
C PRO A 52 14.27 -21.16 30.20
N GLU A 53 14.77 -22.28 29.66
CA GLU A 53 15.39 -22.34 28.33
C GLU A 53 14.40 -22.08 27.20
N ASP A 54 13.19 -22.65 27.26
CA ASP A 54 12.15 -22.46 26.26
C ASP A 54 11.57 -21.04 26.31
N LYS A 55 11.54 -20.44 27.49
CA LYS A 55 11.14 -19.04 27.70
C LYS A 55 12.12 -18.07 27.04
N GLU A 56 13.42 -18.29 27.23
CA GLU A 56 14.46 -17.48 26.59
C GLU A 56 14.43 -17.66 25.05
N LYS A 57 14.22 -18.89 24.59
CA LYS A 57 14.10 -19.20 23.16
C LYS A 57 12.87 -18.56 22.53
N ALA A 58 11.72 -18.61 23.18
CA ALA A 58 10.50 -17.92 22.74
C ALA A 58 10.71 -16.41 22.63
N MET A 59 11.38 -15.80 23.62
CA MET A 59 11.69 -14.37 23.63
C MET A 59 12.63 -13.96 22.48
N LYS A 60 13.69 -14.74 22.24
CA LYS A 60 14.60 -14.50 21.11
C LYS A 60 13.91 -14.65 19.75
N LEU A 61 13.04 -15.66 19.60
CA LEU A 61 12.23 -15.82 18.40
C LEU A 61 11.28 -14.64 18.20
N LEU A 62 10.71 -14.10 19.30
CA LEU A 62 9.80 -12.96 19.29
C LEU A 62 10.48 -11.71 18.78
N GLU A 63 11.68 -11.44 19.28
CA GLU A 63 12.50 -10.31 18.83
C GLU A 63 12.86 -10.43 17.35
N MET A 64 13.21 -11.64 16.90
CA MET A 64 13.53 -11.89 15.49
C MET A 64 12.33 -11.61 14.57
N ASP A 65 11.13 -12.10 14.93
CA ASP A 65 9.91 -11.85 14.15
C ASP A 65 9.51 -10.36 14.17
N ILE A 66 9.72 -9.64 15.28
CA ILE A 66 9.52 -8.19 15.37
C ILE A 66 10.45 -7.44 14.40
N VAL A 67 11.74 -7.78 14.42
CA VAL A 67 12.74 -7.14 13.55
C VAL A 67 12.44 -7.43 12.07
N GLU A 68 12.06 -8.65 11.72
CA GLU A 68 11.68 -9.00 10.34
C GLU A 68 10.53 -8.14 9.82
N MET A 69 9.46 -7.94 10.59
CA MET A 69 8.36 -7.06 10.14
C MET A 69 8.76 -5.58 10.10
N GLN A 70 9.63 -5.14 11.02
CA GLN A 70 10.13 -3.77 11.00
C GLN A 70 10.95 -3.53 9.72
N GLU A 71 11.79 -4.47 9.31
CA GLU A 71 12.55 -4.37 8.06
C GLU A 71 11.64 -4.41 6.82
N VAL A 72 10.58 -5.21 6.82
CA VAL A 72 9.55 -5.15 5.77
C VAL A 72 8.86 -3.78 5.74
N SER A 73 8.52 -3.24 6.91
CA SER A 73 7.89 -1.92 7.02
C SER A 73 8.85 -0.81 6.57
N LYS A 74 10.13 -0.89 6.92
CA LYS A 74 11.17 0.05 6.46
C LYS A 74 11.38 -0.05 4.95
N ARG A 75 11.36 -1.25 4.37
CA ARG A 75 11.39 -1.43 2.91
C ARG A 75 10.18 -0.78 2.25
N TRP A 76 8.99 -0.97 2.78
CA TRP A 76 7.79 -0.33 2.25
C TRP A 76 7.85 1.20 2.41
N GLN A 77 8.33 1.71 3.54
CA GLN A 77 8.54 3.14 3.74
C GLN A 77 9.61 3.70 2.81
N SER A 78 10.67 2.95 2.53
CA SER A 78 11.73 3.31 1.58
C SER A 78 11.21 3.32 0.14
N ASP A 79 10.40 2.33 -0.24
CA ASP A 79 9.73 2.27 -1.54
C ASP A 79 8.73 3.43 -1.72
N MET A 80 8.03 3.81 -0.65
CA MET A 80 7.17 5.00 -0.62
C MET A 80 7.94 6.32 -0.56
N LYS A 81 9.24 6.30 -0.23
CA LYS A 81 10.08 7.50 -0.17
C LYS A 81 10.41 8.07 -1.57
N SER A 82 10.11 7.32 -2.63
CA SER A 82 10.12 7.80 -4.03
C SER A 82 8.91 8.69 -4.39
N ASP A 83 8.14 9.12 -3.38
CA ASP A 83 7.16 10.21 -3.43
C ASP A 83 7.80 11.59 -3.70
N SER A 84 8.61 11.69 -4.76
CA SER A 84 9.12 12.97 -5.25
C SER A 84 7.96 13.91 -5.61
N TRP A 85 8.18 15.22 -5.53
CA TRP A 85 7.19 16.21 -5.96
C TRP A 85 6.70 15.93 -7.39
N LEU A 86 7.57 15.40 -8.25
CA LEU A 86 7.23 15.04 -9.62
C LEU A 86 6.21 13.89 -9.68
N SER A 87 6.38 12.81 -8.91
CA SER A 87 5.46 11.65 -8.94
C SER A 87 4.06 12.00 -8.43
N LYS A 88 3.96 12.94 -7.47
CA LYS A 88 2.68 13.48 -6.98
C LYS A 88 1.98 14.37 -8.01
N ASN A 89 2.75 15.02 -8.89
CA ASN A 89 2.23 15.94 -9.90
C ASN A 89 2.16 15.35 -11.32
N THR A 90 2.62 14.12 -11.56
CA THR A 90 2.53 13.48 -12.89
C THR A 90 1.12 13.50 -13.45
N ARG A 91 0.09 13.20 -12.63
CA ARG A 91 -1.31 13.20 -13.06
C ARG A 91 -1.80 14.59 -13.55
N PRO A 92 -1.71 15.66 -12.75
CA PRO A 92 -2.10 16.99 -13.21
C PRO A 92 -1.19 17.51 -14.35
N MET A 93 0.10 17.17 -14.37
CA MET A 93 1.00 17.57 -15.46
C MET A 93 0.65 16.91 -16.79
N THR A 94 0.28 15.62 -16.80
CA THR A 94 -0.19 14.95 -18.03
C THR A 94 -1.47 15.61 -18.55
N LEU A 95 -2.38 16.01 -17.67
CA LEU A 95 -3.59 16.73 -18.07
C LEU A 95 -3.23 18.07 -18.73
N ILE A 96 -2.39 18.89 -18.08
CA ILE A 96 -1.94 20.19 -18.61
C ILE A 96 -1.23 20.00 -19.96
N PHE A 97 -0.34 19.02 -20.07
CA PHE A 97 0.39 18.74 -21.31
C PHE A 97 -0.57 18.40 -22.47
N LEU A 98 -1.53 17.49 -22.24
CA LEU A 98 -2.49 17.10 -23.27
C LEU A 98 -3.44 18.26 -23.65
N THR A 99 -3.83 19.09 -22.69
CA THR A 99 -4.63 20.29 -22.98
C THR A 99 -3.85 21.30 -23.82
N ILE A 100 -2.58 21.54 -23.51
CA ILE A 100 -1.73 22.43 -24.31
C ILE A 100 -1.54 21.88 -25.72
N ALA A 101 -1.28 20.56 -25.85
CA ALA A 101 -1.19 19.92 -27.15
C ALA A 101 -2.47 20.12 -27.97
N LEU A 102 -3.66 19.95 -27.36
CA LEU A 102 -4.93 20.23 -28.03
C LEU A 102 -5.06 21.68 -28.48
N VAL A 103 -4.68 22.66 -27.64
CA VAL A 103 -4.71 24.08 -28.04
C VAL A 103 -3.77 24.35 -29.21
N LEU A 104 -2.57 23.76 -29.22
CA LEU A 104 -1.65 23.88 -30.36
C LEU A 104 -2.26 23.32 -31.65
N PHE A 105 -2.92 22.15 -31.58
CA PHE A 105 -3.63 21.58 -32.72
C PHE A 105 -4.74 22.50 -33.25
N ILE A 106 -5.54 23.11 -32.36
CA ILE A 106 -6.59 24.07 -32.74
C ILE A 106 -5.99 25.31 -33.41
N LEU A 107 -4.86 25.81 -32.90
CA LEU A 107 -4.18 26.97 -33.50
C LEU A 107 -3.62 26.63 -34.89
N LEU A 108 -3.00 25.45 -35.06
CA LEU A 108 -2.48 25.00 -36.35
C LEU A 108 -3.60 24.88 -37.39
N ASP A 109 -4.75 24.32 -37.01
CA ASP A 109 -5.96 24.26 -37.84
C ASP A 109 -6.48 25.66 -38.20
N GLY A 110 -6.54 26.56 -37.21
CA GLY A 110 -7.01 27.94 -37.41
C GLY A 110 -6.09 28.84 -38.26
N PHE A 111 -4.80 28.52 -38.37
CA PHE A 111 -3.86 29.24 -39.23
C PHE A 111 -3.82 28.72 -40.68
N ASP A 112 -4.67 27.73 -41.03
CA ASP A 112 -4.71 27.08 -42.35
C ASP A 112 -3.33 26.61 -42.82
N ILE A 113 -2.49 26.20 -41.86
CA ILE A 113 -1.18 25.63 -42.15
C ILE A 113 -1.46 24.25 -42.72
N SER A 114 -1.10 24.04 -43.99
CA SER A 114 -1.29 22.79 -44.76
C SER A 114 -0.40 21.63 -44.29
N PHE A 115 -0.30 21.44 -42.98
CA PHE A 115 0.34 20.29 -42.36
C PHE A 115 -0.70 19.16 -42.28
N GLY A 116 -0.58 18.19 -43.17
CA GLY A 116 -1.47 17.02 -43.19
C GLY A 116 -1.24 16.15 -41.96
N ILE A 117 -2.12 16.26 -40.97
CA ILE A 117 -2.12 15.39 -39.79
C ILE A 117 -3.01 14.18 -40.10
N ASP A 118 -2.45 12.97 -39.97
CA ASP A 118 -3.22 11.74 -40.09
C ASP A 118 -4.34 11.67 -39.03
N MET A 119 -5.54 11.27 -39.44
CA MET A 119 -6.70 11.16 -38.56
C MET A 119 -6.44 10.26 -37.34
N GLY A 120 -5.58 9.24 -37.46
CA GLY A 120 -5.20 8.37 -36.36
C GLY A 120 -4.52 9.09 -35.20
N TRP A 121 -3.74 10.15 -35.47
CA TRP A 121 -3.12 10.96 -34.41
C TRP A 121 -4.15 11.83 -33.67
N ILE A 122 -5.14 12.34 -34.40
CA ILE A 122 -6.25 13.13 -33.83
C ILE A 122 -7.11 12.24 -32.93
N ASP A 123 -7.47 11.04 -33.40
CA ASP A 123 -8.24 10.09 -32.62
C ASP A 123 -7.49 9.59 -31.38
N LEU A 124 -6.18 9.38 -31.52
CA LEU A 124 -5.32 9.04 -30.38
C LEU A 124 -5.33 10.18 -29.33
N LEU A 125 -5.10 11.43 -29.74
CA LEU A 125 -5.11 12.59 -28.84
C LEU A 125 -6.47 12.72 -28.13
N LYS A 126 -7.57 12.61 -28.86
CA LYS A 126 -8.93 12.65 -28.33
C LYS A 126 -9.17 11.55 -27.30
N SER A 127 -8.78 10.31 -27.62
CA SER A 127 -8.92 9.16 -26.71
C SER A 127 -8.15 9.38 -25.41
N LEU A 128 -6.88 9.78 -25.49
CA LEU A 128 -6.05 10.07 -24.33
C LEU A 128 -6.63 11.21 -23.47
N LEU A 129 -7.12 12.28 -24.10
CA LEU A 129 -7.75 13.40 -23.41
C LEU A 129 -8.96 12.94 -22.58
N ILE A 130 -9.89 12.20 -23.19
CA ILE A 130 -11.07 11.68 -22.51
C ILE A 130 -10.65 10.80 -21.33
N THR A 131 -9.74 9.85 -21.53
CA THR A 131 -9.27 8.94 -20.48
C THR A 131 -8.66 9.71 -19.31
N VAL A 132 -7.77 10.66 -19.56
CA VAL A 132 -7.08 11.42 -18.50
C VAL A 132 -8.03 12.36 -17.77
N TYR A 133 -8.96 13.02 -18.47
CA TYR A 133 -9.96 13.88 -17.84
C TYR A 133 -10.93 13.09 -16.96
N VAL A 134 -11.45 11.96 -17.44
CA VAL A 134 -12.32 11.07 -16.67
C VAL A 134 -11.57 10.48 -15.47
N ALA A 135 -10.32 10.03 -15.65
CA ALA A 135 -9.53 9.50 -14.55
C ALA A 135 -9.25 10.57 -13.48
N TYR A 136 -8.91 11.80 -13.88
CA TYR A 136 -8.56 12.87 -12.95
C TYR A 136 -9.80 13.43 -12.21
N PHE A 137 -10.86 13.79 -12.93
CA PHE A 137 -12.06 14.38 -12.33
C PHE A 137 -13.04 13.33 -11.80
N GLY A 138 -13.14 12.16 -12.43
CA GLY A 138 -13.99 11.06 -11.98
C GLY A 138 -13.52 10.44 -10.66
N SER A 139 -12.20 10.24 -10.49
CA SER A 139 -11.66 9.75 -9.21
C SER A 139 -11.88 10.76 -8.08
N ARG A 140 -11.59 12.05 -8.31
CA ARG A 140 -11.86 13.14 -7.37
C ARG A 140 -13.35 13.27 -7.02
N GLY A 141 -14.22 13.03 -7.99
CA GLY A 141 -15.68 12.99 -7.77
C GLY A 141 -16.07 11.85 -6.83
N ALA A 142 -15.66 10.62 -7.13
CA ALA A 142 -15.96 9.44 -6.32
C ALA A 142 -15.38 9.54 -4.90
N GLU A 143 -14.17 10.08 -4.75
CA GLU A 143 -13.54 10.35 -3.43
C GLU A 143 -14.39 11.31 -2.59
N LYS A 144 -14.92 12.36 -3.19
CA LYS A 144 -15.79 13.33 -2.51
C LYS A 144 -17.13 12.70 -2.10
N PHE A 145 -17.77 11.92 -2.97
CA PHE A 145 -19.01 11.21 -2.64
C PHE A 145 -18.83 10.23 -1.47
N LYS A 146 -17.71 9.49 -1.43
CA LYS A 146 -17.40 8.57 -0.34
C LYS A 146 -17.17 9.29 1.00
N SER A 147 -16.51 10.45 1.00
CA SER A 147 -16.31 11.25 2.22
C SER A 147 -17.61 11.81 2.81
N ILE A 148 -18.61 12.11 1.97
CA ILE A 148 -19.91 12.62 2.41
C ILE A 148 -20.77 11.48 2.99
N GLY A 149 -20.68 10.28 2.42
CA GLY A 149 -21.40 9.10 2.93
C GLY A 149 -20.93 8.60 4.29
N ASN A 150 -19.65 8.80 4.63
CA ASN A 150 -19.06 8.38 5.92
C ASN A 150 -19.28 9.38 7.07
N ASN A 151 -19.83 10.56 6.79
CA ASN A 151 -20.12 11.62 7.76
C ASN A 151 -21.63 11.68 8.12
N LYS A 152 -22.38 10.61 7.86
CA LYS A 152 -23.76 10.41 8.30
C LYS A 152 -23.84 9.28 9.31
#